data_AF-A0A9P7S1Y8-F1
#
_entry.id   AF-A0A9P7S1Y8-F1
#
_cell.length_a   1.000
_cell.length_b   1.000
_cell.length_c   1.000
_cell.angle_alpha   90.00
_cell.angle_beta   90.00
_cell.angle_gamma   90.00
#
_symmetry.space_group_name_H-M   'P 1'
#
loop_
_entity.id
_entity.type
_entity.pdbx_description
1 polymer ?
#
loop_
_entity_poly.entity_id
_entity_poly.type
_entity_poly.pdbx_seq_one_letter_code
_entity_poly.pdbx_strand_id
1 'polypeptide(L)'
;MGKCRKSPTAPKGAGYRRFQRSALVSASSTTTMSKHHPDLIMCRRQPGIAIGRLCEKCDGKCPVCDSYVRPETLVRICEECNFGTYGGRCIICGSPGISDAYYCAECTLLEKDRDGCPKIVNLGASRTDLFYERRRLGFKKG
;
A
#
# COMPACT_ATOMS: atom_id res chain seq x y z
N MET A 1 -50.10 18.22 6.51
CA MET A 1 -49.93 16.77 6.28
C MET A 1 -48.44 16.52 6.06
N GLY A 2 -47.80 15.60 6.80
CA GLY A 2 -46.39 15.30 6.50
C GLY A 2 -45.47 14.65 7.55
N LYS A 3 -46.01 14.07 8.63
CA LYS A 3 -45.43 12.97 9.44
C LYS A 3 -43.91 13.01 9.79
N CYS A 4 -43.63 13.42 11.03
CA CYS A 4 -42.47 12.99 11.81
C CYS A 4 -42.20 11.48 11.66
N ARG A 5 -40.94 11.10 11.40
CA ARG A 5 -40.49 9.71 11.57
C ARG A 5 -39.47 9.62 12.69
N LYS A 6 -39.76 8.65 13.55
CA LYS A 6 -39.25 8.41 14.89
C LYS A 6 -37.83 7.86 14.86
N SER A 7 -37.03 8.32 15.82
CA SER A 7 -35.78 7.74 16.28
C SER A 7 -36.00 6.31 16.82
N PRO A 8 -35.12 5.34 16.53
CA PRO A 8 -35.15 4.04 17.19
C PRO A 8 -34.48 4.08 18.56
N THR A 9 -35.23 3.65 19.57
CA THR A 9 -34.84 3.44 20.96
C THR A 9 -33.99 2.17 21.13
N ALA A 10 -32.94 2.27 21.94
CA ALA A 10 -32.10 1.15 22.36
C ALA A 10 -32.83 0.17 23.31
N PRO A 11 -32.61 -1.15 23.22
CA PRO A 11 -33.11 -2.10 24.20
C PRO A 11 -32.19 -2.22 25.43
N LYS A 12 -32.81 -2.32 26.60
CA LYS A 12 -32.22 -2.43 27.93
C LYS A 12 -31.91 -3.90 28.30
N GLY A 13 -30.71 -4.13 28.83
CA GLY A 13 -30.37 -5.01 29.96
C GLY A 13 -30.87 -6.47 30.00
N ALA A 14 -29.92 -7.41 29.95
CA ALA A 14 -30.01 -8.72 30.62
C ALA A 14 -28.64 -9.07 31.24
N GLY A 15 -28.65 -9.44 32.52
CA GLY A 15 -27.46 -9.56 33.36
C GLY A 15 -26.72 -10.90 33.29
N TYR A 16 -25.42 -10.80 33.61
CA TYR A 16 -24.59 -11.68 34.43
C TYR A 16 -24.83 -13.21 34.38
N ARG A 17 -23.95 -13.95 33.69
CA ARG A 17 -23.41 -15.23 34.19
C ARG A 17 -21.93 -15.37 33.88
N ARG A 18 -21.18 -15.47 34.96
CA ARG A 18 -19.77 -15.81 35.06
C ARG A 18 -19.60 -17.28 34.64
N PHE A 19 -18.91 -17.55 33.54
CA PHE A 19 -18.33 -18.87 33.28
C PHE A 19 -16.90 -18.66 32.77
N GLN A 20 -15.95 -18.97 33.64
CA GLN A 20 -14.56 -19.14 33.29
C GLN A 20 -14.44 -20.33 32.33
N ARG A 21 -13.75 -20.13 31.20
CA ARG A 21 -12.70 -21.03 30.68
C ARG A 21 -12.36 -20.63 29.24
N SER A 22 -11.15 -20.13 29.08
CA SER A 22 -10.19 -20.59 28.06
C SER A 22 -10.68 -20.67 26.61
N ALA A 23 -10.56 -19.55 25.89
CA ALA A 23 -10.19 -19.56 24.48
C ALA A 23 -9.53 -18.22 24.15
N LEU A 24 -8.20 -18.25 24.02
CA LEU A 24 -7.42 -17.20 23.39
C LEU A 24 -7.84 -17.14 21.91
N VAL A 25 -8.89 -16.37 21.61
CA VAL A 25 -9.18 -15.95 20.24
C VAL A 25 -8.37 -14.69 20.00
N SER A 26 -7.29 -14.87 19.25
CA SER A 26 -6.41 -13.85 18.70
C SER A 26 -7.20 -12.73 18.01
N ALA A 27 -7.37 -11.61 18.70
CA ALA A 27 -7.79 -10.35 18.08
C ALA A 27 -6.55 -9.51 17.77
N SER A 28 -5.89 -9.86 16.66
CA SER A 28 -4.81 -9.09 16.07
C SER A 28 -5.37 -7.82 15.43
N SER A 29 -5.85 -6.86 16.21
CA SER A 29 -6.16 -5.51 15.73
C SER A 29 -4.88 -4.66 15.74
N THR A 30 -3.89 -5.06 14.94
CA THR A 30 -2.84 -4.12 14.51
C THR A 30 -3.43 -3.35 13.34
N THR A 31 -3.59 -2.05 13.48
CA THR A 31 -3.71 -1.11 12.36
C THR A 31 -2.70 -1.51 11.29
N THR A 32 -3.16 -2.13 10.21
CA THR A 32 -2.30 -2.56 9.11
C THR A 32 -1.94 -1.31 8.30
N MET A 33 -0.99 -0.52 8.82
CA MET A 33 -0.08 0.24 7.98
C MET A 33 0.60 -0.81 7.13
N SER A 34 0.04 -1.09 5.95
CA SER A 34 0.79 -1.37 4.74
C SER A 34 2.29 -1.56 4.95
N LYS A 35 2.62 -2.79 5.33
CA LYS A 35 3.98 -3.20 5.66
C LYS A 35 4.70 -3.41 4.34
N HIS A 36 5.07 -2.32 3.68
CA HIS A 36 6.27 -2.38 2.86
C HIS A 36 7.36 -2.97 3.76
N HIS A 37 8.11 -3.95 3.25
CA HIS A 37 9.23 -4.52 4.01
C HIS A 37 10.08 -3.34 4.52
N PRO A 38 10.50 -3.32 5.80
CA PRO A 38 11.23 -2.17 6.37
C PRO A 38 12.50 -1.85 5.58
N ASP A 39 12.99 -2.81 4.80
CA ASP A 39 14.14 -2.62 3.93
C ASP A 39 13.82 -1.78 2.68
N LEU A 40 12.57 -1.59 2.24
CA LEU A 40 12.27 -0.81 1.03
C LEU A 40 12.45 0.69 1.32
N ILE A 41 13.50 1.27 0.76
CA ILE A 41 13.89 2.67 0.91
C ILE A 41 13.25 3.48 -0.22
N MET A 42 12.47 4.49 0.18
CA MET A 42 11.90 5.47 -0.75
C MET A 42 12.91 6.58 -1.04
N CYS A 43 12.85 7.14 -2.25
CA CYS A 43 13.77 8.20 -2.69
C CYS A 43 13.64 9.49 -1.87
N ARG A 44 12.41 9.96 -1.60
CA ARG A 44 12.10 11.18 -0.83
C ARG A 44 12.78 12.48 -1.30
N ARG A 45 13.27 12.51 -2.54
CA ARG A 45 13.77 13.74 -3.18
C ARG A 45 12.62 14.63 -3.64
N GLN A 46 12.91 15.89 -3.91
CA GLN A 46 11.90 16.86 -4.36
C GLN A 46 11.17 16.34 -5.61
N PRO A 47 9.83 16.23 -5.59
CA PRO A 47 9.07 15.74 -6.72
C PRO A 47 9.13 16.76 -7.86
N GLY A 48 9.29 16.27 -9.08
CA GLY A 48 9.25 17.08 -10.30
C GLY A 48 7.89 16.99 -10.99
N ILE A 49 7.91 17.24 -12.30
CA ILE A 49 6.71 17.28 -13.15
C ILE A 49 6.27 15.88 -13.59
N ALA A 50 7.22 14.93 -13.59
CA ALA A 50 7.04 13.60 -14.12
C ALA A 50 6.03 12.78 -13.30
N ILE A 51 5.17 12.05 -14.01
CA ILE A 51 4.13 11.20 -13.41
C ILE A 51 4.71 9.83 -13.10
N GLY A 52 4.41 9.30 -11.90
CA GLY A 52 4.76 7.95 -11.53
C GLY A 52 3.94 6.92 -12.31
N ARG A 53 4.58 5.84 -12.76
CA ARG A 53 3.91 4.70 -13.43
C ARG A 53 3.91 3.46 -12.54
N LEU A 54 2.98 2.55 -12.77
CA LEU A 54 2.89 1.22 -12.16
C LEU A 54 2.86 0.15 -13.25
N CYS A 55 3.38 -1.05 -12.93
CA CYS A 55 3.28 -2.21 -13.81
C CYS A 55 1.98 -2.99 -13.54
N GLU A 56 1.64 -3.95 -14.39
CA GLU A 56 0.44 -4.81 -14.26
C GLU A 56 0.28 -5.47 -12.89
N LYS A 57 1.40 -5.84 -12.24
CA LYS A 57 1.39 -6.52 -10.93
C LYS A 57 1.17 -5.58 -9.75
N CYS A 58 1.41 -4.30 -9.98
CA CYS A 58 1.34 -3.24 -8.97
C CYS A 58 0.23 -2.25 -9.28
N ASP A 59 -0.62 -2.53 -10.27
CA ASP A 59 -1.63 -1.61 -10.73
C ASP A 59 -2.63 -1.26 -9.62
N GLY A 60 -3.03 0.01 -9.56
CA GLY A 60 -3.94 0.54 -8.55
C GLY A 60 -3.42 0.57 -7.11
N LYS A 61 -2.16 0.18 -6.85
CA LYS A 61 -1.59 0.26 -5.49
C LYS A 61 -1.17 1.68 -5.13
N CYS A 62 -1.55 2.11 -3.93
CA CYS A 62 -0.96 3.28 -3.30
C CYS A 62 0.54 3.05 -3.02
N PRO A 63 1.46 3.96 -3.37
CA PRO A 63 2.90 3.78 -3.15
C PRO A 63 3.34 3.79 -1.69
N VAL A 64 2.48 4.30 -0.81
CA VAL A 64 2.78 4.48 0.62
C VAL A 64 2.09 3.40 1.44
N CYS A 65 0.84 3.08 1.06
CA CYS A 65 0.04 2.15 1.81
C CYS A 65 -0.35 0.85 1.10
N ASP A 66 0.16 0.57 -0.10
CA ASP A 66 -0.13 -0.65 -0.86
C ASP A 66 -1.64 -0.98 -1.02
N SER A 67 -2.53 -0.06 -0.65
CA SER A 67 -3.97 -0.25 -0.69
C SER A 67 -4.48 0.06 -2.10
N TYR A 68 -5.57 -0.62 -2.48
CA TYR A 68 -6.21 -0.47 -3.79
C TYR A 68 -7.46 0.42 -3.75
N VAL A 69 -7.71 1.10 -2.63
CA VAL A 69 -8.97 1.80 -2.38
C VAL A 69 -8.84 3.30 -2.61
N ARG A 70 -9.84 3.87 -3.31
CA ARG A 70 -10.09 5.31 -3.50
C ARG A 70 -8.83 6.12 -3.91
N PRO A 71 -8.32 5.95 -5.15
CA PRO A 71 -7.28 6.82 -5.69
C PRO A 71 -7.81 8.26 -5.83
N GLU A 72 -7.04 9.24 -5.39
CA GLU A 72 -7.44 10.66 -5.40
C GLU A 72 -6.38 11.53 -6.07
N THR A 73 -5.13 11.45 -5.61
CA THR A 73 -4.04 12.34 -6.05
C THR A 73 -3.06 11.63 -6.98
N LEU A 74 -2.71 12.24 -8.11
CA LEU A 74 -1.68 11.73 -9.03
C LEU A 74 -0.28 11.78 -8.40
N VAL A 75 0.46 10.69 -8.51
CA VAL A 75 1.82 10.57 -7.96
C VAL A 75 2.84 11.29 -8.86
N ARG A 76 3.73 12.07 -8.24
CA ARG A 76 4.84 12.75 -8.92
C ARG A 76 6.19 12.18 -8.48
N ILE A 77 7.12 12.06 -9.41
CA ILE A 77 8.47 11.54 -9.19
C ILE A 77 9.51 12.65 -9.38
N CYS A 78 10.66 12.54 -8.69
CA CYS A 78 11.77 13.45 -8.90
C CYS A 78 12.42 13.25 -10.27
N GLU A 79 13.15 14.26 -10.75
CA GLU A 79 13.77 14.24 -12.07
C GLU A 79 14.84 13.15 -12.22
N GLU A 80 15.62 12.90 -11.18
CA GLU A 80 16.65 11.86 -11.20
C GLU A 80 16.04 10.46 -11.31
N CYS A 81 14.89 10.24 -10.67
CA CYS A 81 14.15 8.98 -10.77
C CYS A 81 13.50 8.77 -12.15
N ASN A 82 13.25 9.85 -12.88
CA ASN A 82 12.69 9.81 -14.23
C ASN A 82 13.76 9.79 -15.33
N PHE A 83 15.04 9.92 -14.99
CA PHE A 83 16.09 10.11 -15.97
C PHE A 83 16.40 8.85 -16.79
N GLY A 84 16.51 9.01 -18.10
CA GLY A 84 16.94 7.97 -19.04
C GLY A 84 16.11 6.69 -18.98
N THR A 85 16.77 5.55 -18.80
CA THR A 85 16.11 4.23 -18.81
C THR A 85 15.24 3.97 -17.57
N TYR A 86 15.35 4.80 -16.52
CA TYR A 86 14.52 4.70 -15.32
C TYR A 86 13.15 5.38 -15.48
N GLY A 87 12.99 6.22 -16.50
CA GLY A 87 11.72 6.83 -16.88
C GLY A 87 10.69 5.78 -17.31
N GLY A 88 9.42 6.02 -16.98
CA GLY A 88 8.32 5.10 -17.33
C GLY A 88 8.36 3.72 -16.65
N ARG A 89 9.26 3.50 -15.68
CA ARG A 89 9.29 2.27 -14.88
C ARG A 89 8.38 2.36 -13.66
N CYS A 90 7.90 1.21 -13.23
CA CYS A 90 7.09 1.05 -12.04
C CYS A 90 7.81 1.57 -10.80
N ILE A 91 7.14 2.45 -10.05
CA ILE A 91 7.69 3.08 -8.84
C ILE A 91 7.93 2.09 -7.68
N ILE A 92 7.21 0.97 -7.65
CA ILE A 92 7.33 -0.04 -6.59
C ILE A 92 8.36 -1.11 -6.96
N CYS A 93 8.34 -1.59 -8.21
CA CYS A 93 9.07 -2.79 -8.58
C CYS A 93 10.17 -2.60 -9.63
N GLY A 94 10.22 -1.46 -10.32
CA GLY A 94 11.17 -1.19 -11.39
C GLY A 94 10.89 -1.91 -12.73
N SER A 95 9.80 -2.66 -12.85
CA SER A 95 9.35 -3.26 -14.12
C SER A 95 8.79 -2.19 -15.09
N PRO A 96 8.61 -2.46 -16.39
CA PRO A 96 7.97 -1.50 -17.30
C PRO A 96 6.59 -1.08 -16.76
N GLY A 97 6.37 0.24 -16.69
CA GLY A 97 5.12 0.82 -16.24
C GLY A 97 4.12 0.98 -17.38
N ILE A 98 2.85 0.77 -17.09
CA ILE A 98 1.73 0.82 -18.05
C ILE A 98 0.70 1.83 -17.57
N SER A 99 0.32 1.75 -16.30
CA SER A 99 -0.70 2.60 -15.69
C SER A 99 -0.09 3.73 -14.85
N ASP A 100 -0.90 4.74 -14.58
CA ASP A 100 -0.52 5.89 -13.76
C ASP A 100 -0.71 5.57 -12.28
N ALA A 101 0.24 6.04 -11.46
CA ALA A 101 0.20 5.85 -10.03
C ALA A 101 -0.63 6.93 -9.33
N TYR A 102 -1.42 6.51 -8.34
CA TYR A 102 -2.25 7.39 -7.53
C TYR A 102 -2.03 7.13 -6.03
N TYR A 103 -2.05 8.19 -5.24
CA TYR A 103 -2.19 8.10 -3.80
C TYR A 103 -3.66 7.89 -3.44
N CYS A 104 -3.90 7.08 -2.41
CA CYS A 104 -5.25 6.93 -1.87
C CYS A 104 -5.67 8.19 -1.10
N ALA A 105 -6.99 8.36 -0.95
CA ALA A 105 -7.59 9.44 -0.17
C ALA A 105 -7.06 9.51 1.26
N GLU A 106 -6.85 8.37 1.92
CA GLU A 106 -6.35 8.32 3.29
C GLU A 106 -4.90 8.83 3.40
N CYS A 107 -4.04 8.49 2.43
CA CYS A 107 -2.67 9.00 2.41
C CYS A 107 -2.61 10.50 2.12
N THR A 108 -3.53 10.99 1.28
CA THR A 108 -3.65 12.42 0.98
C THR A 108 -4.16 13.20 2.21
N LEU A 109 -5.13 12.64 2.94
CA LEU A 109 -5.64 13.22 4.20
C LEU A 109 -4.59 13.27 5.31
N LEU A 110 -3.69 12.28 5.35
CA LEU A 110 -2.55 12.24 6.27
C LEU A 110 -1.35 13.05 5.78
N GLU A 111 -1.49 13.79 4.67
CA GLU A 111 -0.45 14.59 4.03
C GLU A 111 0.82 13.82 3.64
N LYS A 112 0.71 12.49 3.47
CA LYS A 112 1.83 11.61 3.07
C LYS A 112 2.23 11.78 1.62
N ASP A 113 1.38 12.39 0.80
CA ASP A 113 1.68 12.78 -0.58
C ASP A 113 2.74 13.90 -0.67
N ARG A 114 3.01 14.60 0.44
CA ARG A 114 4.00 15.70 0.51
C ARG A 114 5.39 15.26 0.98
N ASP A 115 5.59 13.99 1.32
CA ASP A 115 6.86 13.45 1.81
C ASP A 115 7.98 13.39 0.73
N GLY A 116 7.62 13.61 -0.55
CA GLY A 116 8.53 13.64 -1.68
C GLY A 116 8.39 12.45 -2.63
N CYS A 117 9.42 12.19 -3.44
CA CYS A 117 9.38 11.14 -4.47
C CYS A 117 9.20 9.73 -3.86
N PRO A 118 8.09 9.02 -4.16
CA PRO A 118 7.79 7.71 -3.57
C PRO A 118 8.44 6.54 -4.32
N LYS A 119 9.34 6.80 -5.27
CA LYS A 119 10.02 5.73 -6.01
C LYS A 119 10.95 4.96 -5.09
N ILE A 120 10.85 3.63 -5.15
CA ILE A 120 11.67 2.72 -4.36
C ILE A 120 13.01 2.56 -5.09
N VAL A 121 14.10 2.90 -4.41
CA VAL A 121 15.45 2.90 -5.02
C VAL A 121 16.12 1.55 -4.94
N ASN A 122 15.74 0.72 -3.96
CA ASN A 122 16.34 -0.57 -3.74
C ASN A 122 15.40 -1.72 -4.09
N LEU A 123 15.99 -2.80 -4.60
CA LEU A 123 15.29 -4.06 -4.82
C LEU A 123 15.46 -4.87 -3.53
N GLY A 124 14.45 -4.82 -2.64
CA GLY A 124 14.54 -5.40 -1.28
C GLY A 124 14.97 -6.87 -1.24
N ALA A 125 15.58 -7.28 -0.12
CA ALA A 125 16.20 -8.59 0.10
C ALA A 125 15.27 -9.77 -0.22
N SER A 126 13.97 -9.64 0.08
CA SER A 126 12.99 -10.69 -0.19
C SER A 126 12.89 -11.07 -1.67
N ARG A 127 13.19 -10.17 -2.61
CA ARG A 127 13.21 -10.49 -4.04
C ARG A 127 14.52 -11.15 -4.47
N THR A 128 15.64 -10.76 -3.89
CA THR A 128 16.94 -11.37 -4.17
C THR A 128 17.00 -12.78 -3.59
N ASP A 129 16.47 -12.99 -2.39
CA ASP A 129 16.49 -14.29 -1.72
C ASP A 129 15.64 -15.31 -2.48
N LEU A 130 14.42 -14.93 -2.91
CA LEU A 130 13.58 -15.77 -3.77
C LEU A 130 14.26 -16.16 -5.10
N PHE A 131 15.11 -15.28 -5.65
CA PHE A 131 15.88 -15.59 -6.85
C PHE A 131 16.96 -16.65 -6.57
N TYR A 132 17.71 -16.49 -5.48
CA TYR A 132 18.75 -17.45 -5.09
C TYR A 132 18.17 -18.80 -4.65
N GLU A 133 17.08 -18.81 -3.88
CA GLU A 133 16.38 -20.04 -3.46
C GLU A 133 15.84 -20.81 -4.66
N ARG A 134 15.23 -20.12 -5.62
CA ARG A 134 14.73 -20.76 -6.86
C ARG A 134 15.86 -21.38 -7.68
N ARG A 135 17.04 -20.75 -7.69
CA ARG A 135 18.22 -21.27 -8.39
C ARG A 135 18.85 -22.46 -7.65
N ARG A 136 18.81 -22.46 -6.32
CA ARG A 136 19.31 -23.56 -5.47
C ARG A 136 18.42 -24.81 -5.53
N LEU A 137 17.11 -24.65 -5.67
CA LEU A 137 16.14 -25.76 -5.71
C LEU A 137 15.99 -26.43 -7.08
N GLY A 138 16.77 -26.05 -8.09
CA GLY A 138 16.95 -26.86 -9.30
C GLY A 138 15.69 -27.12 -10.13
N PHE A 139 14.69 -26.23 -10.11
CA PHE A 139 13.52 -26.34 -10.98
C PHE A 139 13.93 -26.19 -12.45
N LYS A 140 14.21 -27.32 -13.10
CA LYS A 140 14.19 -27.45 -14.55
C LYS A 140 12.77 -27.12 -15.00
N LYS A 141 12.62 -26.06 -15.81
CA LYS A 141 11.40 -25.93 -16.63
C LYS A 141 11.33 -27.18 -17.50
N GLY A 142 10.33 -28.02 -17.26
CA GLY A 142 9.89 -29.03 -18.22
C GLY A 142 9.29 -28.35 -19.44
#